data_AF-W1XJH8-F1
#
_entry.id   AF-W1XJH8-F1
#
_cell.length_a   1.000
_cell.length_b   1.000
_cell.length_c   1.000
_cell.angle_alpha   90.00
_cell.angle_beta   90.00
_cell.angle_gamma   90.00
#
_symmetry.space_group_name_H-M   'P 1'
#
loop_
_entity.id
_entity.type
_entity.pdbx_description
1 polymer ?
#
loop_
_entity_poly.entity_id
_entity_poly.type
_entity_poly.pdbx_seq_one_letter_code
_entity_poly.pdbx_strand_id
1 'polypeptide(L)' 'KLNVPLQQYGPRGLRHACATRLMEAGLSLAQIGMHLGHSDVDATRLYAKVNMKALRRVADIDIGEYL' A
#
# COMPACT_ATOMS: atom_id res chain seq x y z
N LYS A 1 4.23 -3.67 -26.93
CA LYS A 1 3.45 -3.52 -25.67
C LYS A 1 3.64 -4.81 -24.89
N LEU A 2 4.02 -4.75 -23.61
CA LEU A 2 4.06 -5.94 -22.74
C LEU A 2 2.61 -6.40 -22.55
N ASN A 3 2.25 -7.56 -23.10
CA ASN A 3 0.89 -8.09 -23.15
C ASN A 3 0.49 -8.70 -21.80
N VAL A 4 0.56 -7.91 -20.73
CA VAL A 4 0.23 -8.33 -19.37
C VAL A 4 -1.15 -7.77 -19.01
N PRO A 5 -2.12 -8.60 -18.62
CA PRO A 5 -3.43 -8.12 -18.21
C PRO A 5 -3.29 -7.35 -16.89
N LEU A 6 -3.57 -6.04 -16.92
CA LEU A 6 -3.58 -5.18 -15.75
C LEU A 6 -5.00 -4.74 -15.41
N GLN A 7 -5.32 -4.69 -14.12
CA GLN A 7 -6.60 -4.19 -13.64
C GLN A 7 -6.83 -2.71 -14.02
N GLN A 8 -5.75 -1.91 -14.09
CA GLN A 8 -5.79 -0.53 -14.55
C GLN A 8 -4.56 -0.21 -15.39
N TYR A 9 -4.78 0.26 -16.62
CA TYR A 9 -3.73 0.75 -17.51
C TYR A 9 -3.47 2.25 -17.29
N GLY A 10 -2.24 2.68 -17.57
CA GLY A 10 -1.84 4.09 -17.51
C GLY A 10 -1.33 4.56 -16.13
N PRO A 11 -1.29 5.88 -15.88
CA PRO A 11 -0.59 6.48 -14.74
C PRO A 11 -1.05 5.99 -13.36
N ARG A 12 -2.33 5.61 -13.23
CA ARG A 12 -2.88 5.09 -11.97
C ARG A 12 -2.34 3.70 -11.63
N GLY A 13 -2.23 2.82 -12.64
CA GLY A 13 -1.62 1.50 -12.49
C GLY A 13 -0.14 1.60 -12.11
N LEU A 14 0.60 2.54 -12.72
CA LEU A 14 1.99 2.80 -12.37
C LEU A 14 2.15 3.33 -10.95
N ARG A 15 1.30 4.27 -10.51
CA ARG A 15 1.28 4.74 -9.12
C ARG A 15 1.01 3.61 -8.14
N HIS A 16 0.08 2.72 -8.47
CA HIS A 16 -0.20 1.54 -7.63
C HIS A 16 1.01 0.61 -7.55
N ALA A 17 1.62 0.25 -8.68
CA ALA A 17 2.82 -0.59 -8.71
C ALA A 17 4.00 0.04 -7.94
N CYS A 18 4.20 1.36 -8.06
CA CYS A 18 5.20 2.09 -7.30
C CYS A 18 4.94 2.02 -5.79
N ALA A 19 3.72 2.33 -5.36
CA ALA A 19 3.32 2.27 -3.96
C ALA A 19 3.52 0.88 -3.35
N THR A 20 3.12 -0.17 -4.08
CA THR A 20 3.33 -1.57 -3.66
C THR A 20 4.82 -1.87 -3.45
N ARG A 21 5.69 -1.49 -4.40
CA ARG A 21 7.14 -1.73 -4.26
C ARG A 21 7.76 -0.98 -3.08
N LEU A 22 7.37 0.28 -2.85
CA LEU A 22 7.87 1.06 -1.71
C LEU A 22 7.42 0.44 -0.38
N MET A 23 6.21 -0.11 -0.34
CA MET A 23 5.69 -0.80 0.83
C MET A 23 6.41 -2.12 1.10
N GLU A 24 6.71 -2.89 0.06
CA GLU A 24 7.53 -4.11 0.16
C GLU A 24 8.95 -3.83 0.65
N ALA A 25 9.51 -2.66 0.29
CA ALA A 25 10.77 -2.15 0.79
C ALA A 25 10.72 -1.65 2.25
N GLY A 26 9.55 -1.70 2.88
CA GLY A 26 9.38 -1.39 4.31
C GLY A 26 9.15 0.09 4.63
N LEU A 27 8.88 0.93 3.63
CA LEU A 27 8.55 2.33 3.88
C LEU A 27 7.18 2.48 4.56
N SER A 28 7.08 3.47 5.43
CA SER A 28 5.81 3.86 6.06
C SER A 28 4.84 4.50 5.05
N LEU A 29 3.55 4.48 5.34
CA LEU A 29 2.54 5.17 4.52
C LEU A 29 2.85 6.66 4.35
N ALA A 30 3.37 7.34 5.37
CA ALA A 30 3.75 8.74 5.27
C ALA A 30 4.87 8.96 4.24
N GLN A 31 5.92 8.12 4.28
CA GLN A 31 7.03 8.19 3.31
C GLN A 31 6.54 7.87 1.89
N ILE A 32 5.67 6.88 1.74
CA ILE A 32 5.07 6.54 0.44
C ILE A 32 4.27 7.72 -0.12
N GLY A 33 3.47 8.38 0.71
CA GLY A 33 2.72 9.57 0.30
C GLY A 33 3.64 10.70 -0.17
N MET A 34 4.73 10.93 0.56
CA MET A 34 5.77 11.89 0.17
C MET A 34 6.41 11.54 -1.18
N HIS A 35 6.77 10.27 -1.42
CA HIS A 35 7.32 9.82 -2.70
C HIS A 35 6.34 9.96 -3.88
N LEU A 36 5.04 9.86 -3.61
CA LEU A 36 3.99 9.99 -4.62
C LEU A 36 3.49 11.43 -4.79
N GLY A 37 3.96 12.37 -3.97
CA GLY A 37 3.53 13.77 -3.99
C GLY A 37 2.12 13.98 -3.44
N HIS A 38 1.66 13.12 -2.52
CA HIS A 38 0.37 13.28 -1.87
C HIS A 38 0.45 14.29 -0.72
N SER A 39 -0.36 15.35 -0.78
CA SER A 39 -0.53 16.32 0.31
C SER A 39 -1.46 15.81 1.41
N ASP A 40 -2.23 14.76 1.13
CA ASP A 40 -3.21 14.16 2.03
C ASP A 40 -2.87 12.67 2.29
N VAL A 41 -2.90 12.29 3.56
CA VAL A 41 -2.63 10.93 4.02
C VAL A 41 -3.78 9.99 3.63
N ASP A 42 -5.01 10.47 3.51
CA ASP A 42 -6.16 9.65 3.11
C ASP A 42 -6.01 9.10 1.70
N ALA A 43 -5.45 9.89 0.77
CA ALA A 43 -5.09 9.41 -0.57
C ALA A 43 -4.07 8.26 -0.53
N THR A 44 -3.18 8.27 0.46
CA THR A 44 -2.14 7.24 0.64
C THR A 44 -2.66 6.01 1.37
N ARG A 45 -3.67 6.16 2.23
CA ARG A 45 -4.32 5.06 2.95
C ARG A 45 -4.85 3.96 2.02
N LEU A 46 -5.24 4.31 0.79
CA LEU A 46 -5.69 3.34 -0.22
C LEU A 46 -4.64 2.26 -0.53
N TYR A 47 -3.35 2.56 -0.34
CA TYR A 47 -2.26 1.59 -0.53
C TYR A 47 -2.02 0.68 0.67
N ALA A 48 -2.59 0.97 1.85
CA ALA A 48 -2.39 0.13 3.04
C ALA A 48 -2.88 -1.32 2.83
N LYS A 49 -3.90 -1.52 1.99
CA LYS A 49 -4.51 -2.82 1.71
C LYS A 49 -3.57 -3.86 1.09
N VAL A 50 -2.46 -3.42 0.49
CA VAL A 50 -1.47 -4.35 -0.10
C VAL A 50 -0.34 -4.69 0.86
N ASN A 51 -0.32 -4.13 2.08
CA ASN A 51 0.67 -4.45 3.10
C ASN A 51 0.34 -5.77 3.81
N MET A 52 0.50 -6.90 3.11
CA MET A 52 0.16 -8.22 3.69
C MET A 52 0.94 -8.52 4.97
N LYS A 53 2.19 -8.05 5.09
CA LYS A 53 3.01 -8.21 6.32
C LYS A 53 2.40 -7.47 7.51
N ALA A 54 2.00 -6.21 7.33
CA ALA A 54 1.36 -5.44 8.40
C ALA A 54 -0.03 -5.98 8.73
N LEU A 55 -0.82 -6.35 7.72
CA LEU A 55 -2.15 -6.94 7.92
C LEU A 55 -2.07 -8.25 8.70
N ARG A 56 -1.08 -9.11 8.41
CA ARG A 56 -0.84 -10.35 9.16
C ARG A 56 -0.56 -10.06 10.64
N ARG A 57 0.34 -9.12 10.93
CA ARG A 57 0.66 -8.73 12.31
C ARG A 57 -0.56 -8.27 13.10
N VAL A 58 -1.46 -7.52 12.48
CA VAL A 58 -2.70 -7.06 13.13
C VAL A 58 -3.70 -8.20 13.30
N ALA A 59 -3.77 -9.13 12.34
CA ALA A 59 -4.63 -10.31 12.43
C ALA A 59 -4.18 -11.31 13.50
N ASP A 60 -2.89 -11.36 13.81
CA ASP A 60 -2.32 -12.22 14.84
C ASP A 60 -2.44 -11.61 16.26
N ILE A 61 -2.99 -10.40 16.42
CA ILE A 61 -3.25 -9.80 17.74
C ILE A 61 -4.39 -10.57 18.40
N ASP A 62 -4.14 -11.18 19.55
CA ASP A 62 -5.20 -11.73 20.39
C ASP A 62 -5.96 -10.60 21.07
N ILE A 63 -7.16 -10.36 20.56
CA ILE A 63 -8.07 -9.32 21.06
C ILE A 63 -8.86 -9.82 22.29
N GLY A 64 -8.83 -11.14 22.56
CA GLY A 64 -9.53 -11.77 23.67
C GLY A 64 -8.91 -11.50 25.04
N GLU A 65 -7.68 -10.99 25.11
CA GLU A 65 -7.05 -10.56 26.36
C GLU A 65 -7.51 -9.15 26.80
N TYR A 66 -8.12 -8.37 25.89
CA TYR A 66 -8.56 -6.98 26.12
C TYR A 66 -10.09 -6.80 26.18
N LEU A 67 -10.86 -7.88 26.02
CA LEU A 67 -12.32 -7.93 26.12
C LEU A 67 -12.74 -8.77 27.33
#